data_AF-A0A1U7IZD3-F1
#
_entry.id   AF-A0A1U7IZD3-F1
#
_cell.length_a   1.000
_cell.length_b   1.000
_cell.length_c   1.000
_cell.angle_alpha   90.00
_cell.angle_beta   90.00
_cell.angle_gamma   90.00
#
_symmetry.space_group_name_H-M   'P 1'
#
loop_
_entity.id
_entity.type
_entity.pdbx_description
1 polymer ?
#
loop_
_entity_poly.entity_id
_entity_poly.type
_entity_poly.pdbx_seq_one_letter_code
_entity_poly.pdbx_strand_id
1 'polypeptide(L)'
;MIIKTGTSNSYSPSMVSTEDRLFSASDLVYFSPLRWEMLSQRSQQTLGSRTQKQRVFFIEAPVVEFIDSWWIDVNQNEWGVWVAVPHVLDWVSDKLREAMCQSLMNELFKQFAIATPTLRYSTPSAPPLTHSSNFSALHN
;
A
#
# COMPACT_ATOMS: atom_id res chain seq x y z
N MET A 1 20.43 2.00 7.04
CA MET A 1 19.03 1.95 6.57
C MET A 1 18.71 0.50 6.28
N ILE A 2 17.73 -0.08 6.97
CA ILE A 2 17.50 -1.53 7.03
C ILE A 2 16.10 -1.79 6.50
N ILE A 3 15.93 -2.60 5.46
CA ILE A 3 14.60 -3.16 5.16
C ILE A 3 14.42 -4.38 6.04
N LYS A 4 13.37 -4.39 6.86
CA LYS A 4 12.96 -5.59 7.59
C LYS A 4 12.00 -6.37 6.68
N THR A 5 12.35 -7.59 6.34
CA THR A 5 11.53 -8.47 5.48
C THR A 5 11.13 -9.73 6.25
N GLY A 6 9.83 -9.99 6.38
CA GLY A 6 9.30 -11.30 6.77
C GLY A 6 9.16 -12.23 5.55
N THR A 7 9.60 -13.49 5.68
CA THR A 7 9.55 -14.51 4.60
C THR A 7 8.14 -15.09 4.36
N SER A 8 7.85 -15.36 3.08
CA SER A 8 6.53 -15.60 2.46
C SER A 8 6.00 -17.05 2.52
N ASN A 9 4.68 -17.18 2.31
CA ASN A 9 4.02 -18.43 1.95
C ASN A 9 3.97 -18.60 0.41
N SER A 10 4.33 -19.79 -0.09
CA SER A 10 4.47 -20.08 -1.53
C SER A 10 3.14 -20.51 -2.18
N TYR A 11 2.65 -19.72 -3.16
CA TYR A 11 1.53 -20.09 -4.04
C TYR A 11 2.05 -20.52 -5.43
N SER A 12 1.64 -21.69 -5.90
CA SER A 12 1.87 -22.20 -7.27
C SER A 12 0.60 -22.09 -8.10
N PRO A 13 0.61 -21.41 -9.26
CA PRO A 13 -0.51 -21.47 -10.20
C PRO A 13 -0.21 -22.47 -11.33
N SER A 14 -1.05 -23.49 -11.47
CA SER A 14 -1.03 -24.44 -12.59
C SER A 14 -1.75 -23.88 -13.82
N MET A 15 -1.06 -23.98 -14.97
CA MET A 15 -1.54 -24.06 -16.36
C MET A 15 -2.48 -22.97 -16.89
N VAL A 16 -1.91 -21.95 -17.55
CA VAL A 16 -2.61 -21.07 -18.51
C VAL A 16 -1.80 -20.94 -19.81
N SER A 17 -2.53 -20.98 -20.91
CA SER A 17 -2.11 -21.11 -22.31
C SER A 17 -1.13 -20.05 -22.83
N THR A 18 -0.33 -20.45 -23.80
CA THR A 18 0.88 -19.79 -24.32
C THR A 18 0.67 -18.44 -25.02
N GLU A 19 -0.57 -17.97 -25.21
CA GLU A 19 -0.88 -16.71 -25.92
C GLU A 19 -1.05 -15.49 -24.97
N ASP A 20 -1.08 -15.70 -23.64
CA ASP A 20 -1.38 -14.66 -22.63
C ASP A 20 -0.17 -13.84 -22.12
N ARG A 21 1.05 -14.05 -22.65
CA ARG A 21 2.30 -13.47 -22.12
C ARG A 21 2.77 -12.17 -22.79
N LEU A 22 1.86 -11.34 -23.30
CA LEU A 22 2.22 -10.02 -23.85
C LEU A 22 2.04 -8.85 -22.87
N PHE A 23 1.60 -9.10 -21.64
CA PHE A 23 1.76 -8.12 -20.58
C PHE A 23 3.07 -8.42 -19.86
N SER A 24 4.13 -7.66 -20.17
CA SER A 24 5.18 -7.42 -19.18
C SER A 24 4.50 -6.69 -18.02
N ALA A 25 3.86 -7.44 -17.12
CA ALA A 25 2.90 -6.86 -16.20
C ALA A 25 3.65 -5.94 -15.22
N SER A 26 3.60 -4.65 -15.51
CA SER A 26 4.15 -3.58 -14.71
C SER A 26 3.73 -3.74 -13.26
N ASP A 27 4.63 -3.52 -12.32
CA ASP A 27 4.27 -3.58 -10.91
C ASP A 27 3.23 -2.50 -10.58
N LEU A 28 2.20 -2.86 -9.81
CA LEU A 28 1.22 -1.90 -9.32
C LEU A 28 1.71 -1.36 -7.98
N VAL A 29 1.94 -0.05 -7.89
CA VAL A 29 2.29 0.62 -6.62
C VAL A 29 1.13 1.53 -6.22
N TYR A 30 0.54 1.25 -5.07
CA TYR A 30 -0.64 1.92 -4.55
C TYR A 30 -0.29 2.69 -3.27
N PHE A 31 -0.32 4.01 -3.32
CA PHE A 31 -0.11 4.87 -2.16
C PHE A 31 -1.43 5.13 -1.45
N SER A 32 -1.45 4.94 -0.13
CA SER A 32 -2.65 5.13 0.69
C SER A 32 -2.36 5.87 1.99
N PRO A 33 -3.19 6.85 2.38
CA PRO A 33 -3.11 7.46 3.69
C PRO A 33 -3.65 6.52 4.79
N LEU A 34 -4.42 5.49 4.42
CA LEU A 34 -4.97 4.49 5.32
C LEU A 34 -4.04 3.29 5.44
N ARG A 35 -4.02 2.68 6.64
CA ARG A 35 -3.41 1.37 6.89
C ARG A 35 -4.16 0.29 6.11
N TRP A 36 -3.47 -0.77 5.71
CA TRP A 36 -4.05 -1.91 5.00
C TRP A 36 -5.26 -2.48 5.76
N GLU A 37 -5.14 -2.64 7.08
CA GLU A 37 -6.20 -3.13 7.98
C GLU A 37 -7.43 -2.21 8.04
N MET A 38 -7.29 -0.94 7.63
CA MET A 38 -8.40 0.02 7.60
C MET A 38 -9.11 0.06 6.24
N LEU A 39 -8.60 -0.65 5.23
CA LEU A 39 -9.28 -0.75 3.94
C LEU A 39 -10.57 -1.56 4.04
N SER A 40 -11.56 -1.23 3.22
CA SER A 40 -12.74 -2.08 3.07
C SER A 40 -12.34 -3.45 2.49
N GLN A 41 -13.05 -4.50 2.91
CA GLN A 41 -12.81 -5.87 2.43
C GLN A 41 -12.82 -5.96 0.90
N ARG A 42 -13.72 -5.21 0.23
CA ARG A 42 -13.78 -5.15 -1.23
C ARG A 42 -12.51 -4.56 -1.86
N SER A 43 -11.92 -3.55 -1.23
CA SER A 43 -10.67 -2.94 -1.70
C SER A 43 -9.50 -3.91 -1.54
N GLN A 44 -9.40 -4.57 -0.38
CA GLN A 44 -8.41 -5.61 -0.13
C GLN A 44 -8.53 -6.77 -1.14
N GLN A 45 -9.75 -7.28 -1.37
CA GLN A 45 -10.04 -8.28 -2.40
C GLN A 45 -9.65 -7.83 -3.81
N THR A 46 -9.96 -6.58 -4.16
CA THR A 46 -9.62 -6.02 -5.48
C THR A 46 -8.12 -6.01 -5.69
N LEU A 47 -7.35 -5.55 -4.70
CA LEU A 47 -5.89 -5.54 -4.77
C LEU A 47 -5.30 -6.96 -4.75
N GLY A 48 -5.84 -7.85 -3.91
CA GLY A 48 -5.46 -9.26 -3.88
C GLY A 48 -5.70 -9.98 -5.21
N SER A 49 -6.82 -9.74 -5.89
CA SER A 49 -7.08 -10.36 -7.20
C SER A 49 -6.04 -9.96 -8.26
N ARG A 50 -5.41 -8.80 -8.12
CA ARG A 50 -4.37 -8.32 -9.05
C ARG A 50 -3.03 -9.02 -8.84
N THR A 51 -2.77 -9.59 -7.66
CA THR A 51 -1.51 -10.30 -7.36
C THR A 51 -1.34 -11.55 -8.22
N GLN A 52 -2.45 -12.10 -8.73
CA GLN A 52 -2.45 -13.21 -9.69
C GLN A 52 -1.82 -12.87 -11.05
N LYS A 53 -1.71 -11.57 -11.38
CA LYS A 53 -1.25 -11.11 -12.72
C LYS A 53 0.00 -10.23 -12.68
N GLN A 54 0.24 -9.54 -11.57
CA GLN A 54 1.38 -8.63 -11.40
C GLN A 54 1.72 -8.49 -9.92
N ARG A 55 2.94 -8.05 -9.57
CA ARG A 55 3.22 -7.73 -8.17
C ARG A 55 2.47 -6.46 -7.78
N VAL A 56 1.91 -6.47 -6.58
CA VAL A 56 1.19 -5.33 -6.01
C VAL A 56 1.91 -4.89 -4.75
N PHE A 57 2.29 -3.62 -4.73
CA PHE A 57 2.86 -2.93 -3.58
C PHE A 57 1.82 -1.95 -3.04
N PHE A 58 1.50 -2.05 -1.76
CA PHE A 58 0.65 -1.12 -1.04
C PHE A 58 1.50 -0.33 -0.06
N ILE A 59 1.67 0.96 -0.32
CA ILE A 59 2.51 1.86 0.47
C ILE A 59 1.60 2.66 1.39
N GLU A 60 1.78 2.45 2.69
CA GLU A 60 1.03 3.17 3.71
C GLU A 60 1.61 4.56 3.99
N ALA A 61 0.84 5.39 4.70
CA ALA A 61 1.34 6.62 5.28
C ALA A 61 2.54 6.34 6.21
N PRO A 62 3.54 7.24 6.25
CA PRO A 62 4.67 7.09 7.14
C PRO A 62 4.21 7.07 8.61
N VAL A 63 4.83 6.19 9.40
CA VAL A 63 4.79 6.27 10.87
C VAL A 63 5.86 7.27 11.29
N VAL A 64 5.43 8.31 12.00
CA VAL A 64 6.31 9.33 12.58
C VAL A 64 6.50 9.00 14.05
N GLU A 65 7.74 8.76 14.47
CA GLU A 65 8.04 8.26 15.81
C GLU A 65 9.39 8.75 16.34
N PHE A 66 9.58 8.66 17.66
CA PHE A 66 10.81 9.06 18.34
C PHE A 66 11.85 7.93 18.26
N ILE A 67 12.61 7.91 17.16
CA ILE A 67 13.62 6.89 16.81
C ILE A 67 14.91 7.55 16.32
N ASP A 68 16.01 6.80 16.35
CA ASP A 68 17.33 7.28 15.93
C ASP A 68 17.69 6.93 14.47
N SER A 69 16.89 6.09 13.81
CA SER A 69 17.14 5.65 12.43
C SER A 69 15.84 5.42 11.68
N TRP A 70 15.77 5.78 10.40
CA TRP A 70 14.61 5.51 9.54
C TRP A 70 14.74 4.17 8.80
N TRP A 71 13.60 3.52 8.58
CA TRP A 71 13.51 2.26 7.85
C TRP A 71 12.17 2.10 7.14
N ILE A 72 12.04 1.06 6.31
CA ILE A 72 10.77 0.65 5.72
C ILE A 72 10.54 -0.81 6.10
N ASP A 73 9.41 -1.07 6.72
CA ASP A 73 8.96 -2.43 6.99
C ASP A 73 8.22 -2.94 5.75
N VAL A 74 8.58 -4.12 5.25
CA VAL A 74 8.03 -4.67 4.01
C VAL A 74 7.66 -6.12 4.24
N ASN A 75 6.36 -6.40 4.22
CA ASN A 75 5.84 -7.74 4.44
C ASN A 75 4.80 -8.09 3.37
N GLN A 76 4.81 -9.34 2.92
CA GLN A 76 3.76 -9.86 2.05
C GLN A 76 2.63 -10.41 2.90
N ASN A 77 1.41 -9.93 2.70
CA ASN A 77 0.24 -10.41 3.44
C ASN A 77 -0.36 -11.68 2.81
N GLU A 78 -1.43 -12.20 3.42
CA GLU A 78 -2.15 -13.39 2.96
C GLU A 78 -2.78 -13.26 1.55
N TRP A 79 -2.99 -12.02 1.07
CA TRP A 79 -3.52 -11.72 -0.27
C TRP A 79 -2.42 -11.70 -1.34
N GLY A 80 -1.16 -11.93 -0.95
CA GLY A 80 0.01 -11.82 -1.82
C GLY A 80 0.43 -10.37 -2.10
N VAL A 81 -0.13 -9.39 -1.40
CA VAL A 81 0.20 -7.97 -1.55
C VAL A 81 1.40 -7.63 -0.68
N TRP A 82 2.40 -6.96 -1.25
CA TRP A 82 3.52 -6.40 -0.50
C TRP A 82 3.09 -5.11 0.17
N VAL A 83 2.92 -5.13 1.49
CA VAL A 83 2.60 -3.95 2.29
C VAL A 83 3.91 -3.34 2.78
N ALA A 84 4.11 -2.06 2.49
CA ALA A 84 5.30 -1.33 2.87
C ALA A 84 4.95 -0.12 3.74
N VAL A 85 5.60 -0.02 4.90
CA VAL A 85 5.35 1.02 5.90
C VAL A 85 6.64 1.79 6.16
N PRO A 86 6.73 3.07 5.75
CA PRO A 86 7.88 3.91 6.08
C PRO A 86 7.83 4.30 7.56
N HIS A 87 8.96 4.21 8.25
CA HIS A 87 9.15 4.69 9.62
C HIS A 87 10.19 5.82 9.61
N VAL A 88 9.79 7.00 10.07
CA VAL A 88 10.60 8.23 10.01
C VAL A 88 10.60 8.98 11.34
N LEU A 89 11.59 9.86 11.49
CA LEU A 89 11.91 10.53 12.74
C LEU A 89 10.92 11.66 13.02
N ASP A 90 10.49 11.79 14.27
CA ASP A 90 9.57 12.84 14.73
C ASP A 90 10.28 14.18 14.98
N TRP A 91 11.53 14.15 15.42
CA TRP A 91 12.32 15.30 15.88
C TRP A 91 12.98 16.09 14.74
N VAL A 92 12.77 15.68 13.49
CA VAL A 92 13.27 16.39 12.30
C VAL A 92 12.17 17.20 11.62
N SER A 93 12.57 18.20 10.82
CA SER A 93 11.64 19.00 10.02
C SER A 93 10.84 18.14 9.02
N ASP A 94 9.64 18.60 8.64
CA ASP A 94 8.81 17.95 7.61
C ASP A 94 9.56 17.72 6.29
N LYS A 95 10.30 18.72 5.82
CA LYS A 95 11.11 18.61 4.60
C LYS A 95 12.14 17.47 4.68
N LEU A 96 12.71 17.24 5.86
CA LEU A 96 13.66 16.15 6.05
C LEU A 96 12.94 14.80 6.14
N ARG A 97 11.76 14.73 6.77
CA ARG A 97 10.91 13.53 6.73
C ARG A 97 10.53 13.16 5.29
N GLU A 98 10.13 14.12 4.48
CA GLU A 98 9.82 13.91 3.05
C GLU A 98 11.03 13.34 2.31
N ALA A 99 12.23 13.88 2.53
CA ALA A 99 13.46 13.36 1.94
C ALA A 99 13.77 11.93 2.40
N MET A 100 13.54 11.61 3.68
CA MET A 100 13.68 10.25 4.21
C MET A 100 12.69 9.28 3.53
N CYS A 101 11.41 9.66 3.42
CA CYS A 101 10.40 8.87 2.71
C CYS A 101 10.79 8.64 1.24
N GLN A 102 11.29 9.67 0.54
CA GLN A 102 11.76 9.52 -0.84
C GLN A 102 12.93 8.55 -0.93
N SER A 103 13.89 8.62 0.00
CA SER A 103 15.01 7.67 0.05
C SER A 103 14.52 6.24 0.28
N LEU A 104 13.54 6.05 1.17
CA LEU A 104 12.91 4.75 1.42
C LEU A 104 12.22 4.19 0.18
N MET A 105 11.52 5.03 -0.58
CA MET A 105 10.85 4.58 -1.80
C MET A 105 11.86 4.21 -2.88
N ASN A 106 12.93 4.99 -3.03
CA ASN A 106 13.98 4.69 -3.99
C ASN A 106 14.64 3.33 -3.69
N GLU A 107 14.94 3.05 -2.43
CA GLU A 107 15.52 1.76 -2.01
C GLU A 107 14.53 0.61 -2.19
N LEU A 108 13.25 0.79 -1.86
CA LEU A 108 12.22 -0.21 -2.14
C LEU A 108 12.17 -0.54 -3.64
N PHE A 109 12.12 0.47 -4.50
CA PHE A 109 12.03 0.29 -5.95
C PHE A 109 13.27 -0.42 -6.50
N LYS A 110 14.45 -0.04 -6.00
CA LYS A 110 15.71 -0.68 -6.38
C LYS A 110 15.77 -2.14 -5.93
N GLN A 111 15.47 -2.42 -4.66
CA GLN A 111 15.56 -3.75 -4.08
C GLN A 111 14.58 -4.74 -4.73
N PHE A 112 13.37 -4.28 -5.06
CA PHE A 112 12.37 -5.10 -5.74
C PHE A 112 12.46 -5.02 -7.28
N ALA A 113 13.45 -4.31 -7.83
CA ALA A 113 13.60 -4.09 -9.27
C ALA A 113 12.31 -3.57 -9.95
N ILE A 114 11.64 -2.61 -9.30
CA ILE A 114 10.43 -1.95 -9.81
C ILE A 114 10.85 -0.91 -10.86
N ALA A 115 10.87 -1.32 -12.13
CA ALA A 115 11.36 -0.48 -13.22
C ALA A 115 10.26 0.37 -13.88
N THR A 116 9.06 -0.19 -14.07
CA THR A 116 7.97 0.44 -14.82
C THR A 116 6.65 0.40 -14.04
N PRO A 117 6.57 1.06 -12.86
CA PRO A 117 5.40 0.91 -12.02
C PRO A 117 4.19 1.65 -12.58
N THR A 118 3.02 1.03 -12.44
CA THR A 118 1.75 1.75 -12.52
C THR A 118 1.46 2.35 -11.14
N LEU A 119 1.55 3.68 -11.02
CA LEU A 119 1.26 4.37 -9.76
C LEU A 119 -0.23 4.64 -9.59
N ARG A 120 -0.75 4.40 -8.39
CA ARG A 120 -2.11 4.76 -7.98
C ARG A 120 -2.05 5.43 -6.62
N TYR A 121 -2.90 6.43 -6.43
CA TYR A 121 -3.07 7.13 -5.16
C TYR A 121 -4.53 6.95 -4.74
N SER A 122 -4.80 6.53 -3.51
CA SER A 122 -6.14 6.69 -2.97
C SER A 122 -6.36 8.16 -2.64
N THR A 123 -7.19 8.80 -3.44
CA THR A 123 -7.83 10.04 -3.02
C THR A 123 -8.83 9.67 -1.91
N PRO A 124 -8.82 10.34 -0.75
CA PRO A 124 -9.89 10.16 0.21
C PRO A 124 -11.20 10.52 -0.49
N SER A 125 -12.09 9.54 -0.68
CA SER A 125 -13.45 9.84 -1.08
C SER A 125 -14.09 10.66 0.05
N ALA A 126 -14.66 11.82 -0.30
CA ALA A 126 -15.44 12.62 0.64
C ALA A 126 -16.44 11.71 1.37
N PRO A 127 -16.63 11.88 2.70
CA PRO A 127 -17.62 11.08 3.42
C PRO A 127 -18.98 11.25 2.73
N PRO A 128 -19.78 10.18 2.59
CA PRO A 128 -21.14 10.32 2.06
C PRO A 128 -21.87 11.34 2.94
N LEU A 129 -22.36 12.42 2.32
CA LEU A 129 -23.24 13.39 2.97
C LEU A 129 -24.37 12.59 3.61
N THR A 130 -24.37 12.53 4.95
CA THR A 130 -25.41 11.83 5.68
C THR A 130 -26.67 12.64 5.49
N HIS A 131 -27.57 12.17 4.63
CA HIS A 131 -28.91 12.71 4.51
C HIS A 131 -29.58 12.56 5.89
N SER A 132 -29.64 13.64 6.67
CA SER A 132 -30.37 13.65 7.94
C SER A 132 -31.86 13.65 7.63
N SER A 133 -32.47 12.47 7.55
CA SER A 133 -33.92 12.32 7.46
C SER A 133 -34.40 11.61 8.72
N ASN A 134 -34.84 12.39 9.72
CA ASN A 134 -36.08 12.21 10.49
C ASN A 134 -36.02 13.02 11.79
N PHE A 135 -36.49 14.27 11.71
CA PHE A 135 -37.01 14.97 12.88
C PHE A 135 -38.45 14.49 13.10
N SER A 136 -38.62 13.43 13.90
CA SER A 136 -39.93 13.06 14.41
C SER A 136 -40.32 14.07 15.48
N ALA A 137 -41.10 15.09 15.09
CA ALA A 137 -41.85 15.90 16.02
C ALA A 137 -43.01 15.05 16.56
N LEU A 138 -42.78 14.36 17.68
CA LEU A 138 -43.84 14.16 18.65
C LEU A 138 -44.10 15.53 19.28
N HIS A 139 -45.35 15.99 19.26
CA HIS A 139 -46.00 16.69 20.37
C HIS A 139 -47.50 16.85 20.07
N ASN A 140 -48.28 16.16 20.92
CA ASN A 140 -49.70 16.26 21.24
C ASN A 140 -50.77 16.02 20.17
#